data_AF-T0YTX6-F1
#
_entry.id   AF-T0YTX6-F1
#
_cell.length_a   1.000
_cell.length_b   1.000
_cell.length_c   1.000
_cell.angle_alpha   90.00
_cell.angle_beta   90.00
_cell.angle_gamma   90.00
#
_symmetry.space_group_name_H-M   'P 1'
#
loop_
_entity.id
_entity.type
_entity.pdbx_description
1 polymer ?
#
loop_
_entity_poly.entity_id
_entity_poly.type
_entity_poly.pdbx_seq_one_letter_code
_entity_poly.pdbx_strand_id
1 'polypeptide(L)'
;MSLKPWREVAVPHEDVLKGTFQQAEFAADLSRVHDGTATPEYQNPTLFFQRTFITEGMRLLLDSVVKRLAGCGGDPVIQLQTAFGGGKTHTMLAVYHLA
;
A
#
# COMPACT_ATOMS: atom_id res chain seq x y z
N MET A 1 1.19 -20.80 -27.50
CA MET A 1 2.47 -20.15 -27.11
C MET A 1 2.79 -20.56 -25.68
N SER A 2 4.02 -20.94 -25.40
CA SER A 2 4.49 -21.23 -24.03
C SER A 2 4.69 -19.90 -23.28
N LEU A 3 4.24 -19.82 -22.02
CA LEU A 3 4.52 -18.69 -21.15
C LEU A 3 6.00 -18.70 -20.77
N LYS A 4 6.66 -17.53 -20.86
CA LYS A 4 8.05 -17.40 -20.42
C LYS A 4 8.14 -17.54 -18.89
N PRO A 5 9.19 -18.19 -18.36
CA PRO A 5 9.48 -18.18 -16.93
C PRO A 5 9.57 -16.75 -16.40
N TRP A 6 9.06 -16.50 -15.18
CA TRP A 6 9.05 -15.15 -14.61
C TRP A 6 10.46 -14.53 -14.51
N ARG A 7 11.49 -15.36 -14.29
CA ARG A 7 12.89 -14.94 -14.20
C ARG A 7 13.44 -14.33 -15.49
N GLU A 8 12.79 -14.59 -16.63
CA GLU A 8 13.16 -14.02 -17.93
C GLU A 8 12.44 -12.70 -18.22
N VAL A 9 11.39 -12.36 -17.46
CA VAL A 9 10.55 -11.18 -17.70
C VAL A 9 10.54 -10.18 -16.53
N ALA A 10 11.10 -10.56 -15.38
CA ALA A 10 11.19 -9.71 -14.20
C ALA A 10 12.53 -9.91 -13.49
N VAL A 11 13.12 -8.79 -13.09
CA VAL A 11 14.31 -8.76 -12.24
C VAL A 11 13.85 -8.48 -10.80
N PRO A 12 14.16 -9.35 -9.82
CA PRO A 12 13.85 -9.07 -8.42
C PRO A 12 14.52 -7.76 -7.95
N HIS A 13 13.93 -7.14 -6.93
CA HIS A 13 14.52 -5.96 -6.31
C HIS A 13 15.90 -6.28 -5.69
N GLU A 14 16.78 -5.28 -5.57
CA GLU A 14 18.19 -5.49 -5.23
C GLU A 14 18.41 -6.19 -3.88
N ASP A 15 17.57 -5.89 -2.90
CA ASP A 15 17.56 -6.48 -1.55
C ASP A 15 17.28 -7.99 -1.57
N VAL A 16 16.36 -8.42 -2.44
CA VAL A 16 16.04 -9.83 -2.68
C VAL A 16 17.23 -10.51 -3.36
N LEU A 17 17.85 -9.87 -4.34
CA LEU A 17 19.02 -10.41 -5.05
C LEU A 17 20.24 -10.56 -4.12
N LYS A 18 20.47 -9.57 -3.23
CA LYS A 18 21.61 -9.54 -2.30
C LYS A 18 21.36 -10.36 -1.02
N GLY A 19 20.13 -10.84 -0.80
CA GLY A 19 19.75 -11.57 0.41
C GLY A 19 19.74 -10.71 1.68
N THR A 20 19.68 -9.38 1.54
CA THR A 20 19.69 -8.43 2.66
C THR A 20 18.28 -8.01 3.08
N PHE A 21 17.24 -8.60 2.49
CA PHE A 21 15.85 -8.29 2.76
C PHE A 21 15.49 -8.55 4.25
N GLN A 22 14.77 -7.63 4.88
CA GLN A 22 14.24 -7.82 6.23
C GLN A 22 12.72 -8.00 6.18
N GLN A 23 12.21 -9.08 6.77
CA GLN A 23 10.74 -9.31 6.82
C GLN A 23 9.98 -8.17 7.51
N ALA A 24 10.64 -7.47 8.45
CA ALA A 24 10.08 -6.32 9.15
C ALA A 24 9.78 -5.14 8.19
N GLU A 25 10.47 -5.04 7.05
CA GLU A 25 10.25 -3.99 6.05
C GLU A 25 8.94 -4.18 5.26
N PHE A 26 8.23 -5.31 5.40
CA PHE A 26 6.92 -5.51 4.75
C PHE A 26 5.73 -5.22 5.67
N ALA A 27 5.98 -4.96 6.96
CA ALA A 27 4.94 -4.59 7.90
C ALA A 27 4.70 -3.09 7.81
N ALA A 28 3.65 -2.71 7.09
CA ALA A 28 3.13 -1.35 7.11
C ALA A 28 2.83 -0.93 8.56
N ASP A 29 3.39 0.20 8.99
CA ASP A 29 3.21 0.79 10.31
C ASP A 29 2.75 2.24 10.17
N LEU A 30 1.47 2.48 10.47
CA LEU A 30 0.86 3.79 10.37
C LEU A 30 1.45 4.79 11.36
N SER A 31 1.82 4.34 12.57
CA SER A 31 2.39 5.23 13.60
C SER A 31 3.74 5.74 13.16
N ARG A 32 4.60 4.87 12.59
CA ARG A 32 5.91 5.30 12.09
C ARG A 32 5.82 6.29 10.94
N VAL A 33 4.84 6.12 10.05
CA VAL A 33 4.59 7.07 8.95
C VAL A 33 4.10 8.41 9.50
N HIS A 34 3.22 8.38 10.50
CA HIS A 34 2.77 9.58 11.20
C HIS A 34 3.92 10.31 11.89
N ASP A 35 4.79 9.58 12.58
CA ASP A 35 5.93 10.11 13.33
C ASP A 35 7.11 10.53 12.43
N GLY A 36 7.05 10.28 11.12
CA GLY A 36 8.14 10.62 10.19
C GLY A 36 9.37 9.69 10.27
N THR A 37 9.22 8.51 10.88
CA THR A 37 10.30 7.55 11.15
C THR A 37 10.21 6.27 10.31
N ALA A 38 9.24 6.21 9.40
CA ALA A 38 9.13 5.10 8.45
C ALA A 38 10.23 5.17 7.38
N THR A 39 10.48 4.04 6.71
CA THR A 39 11.40 4.01 5.57
C THR A 39 10.82 4.86 4.42
N PRO A 40 11.66 5.35 3.48
CA PRO A 40 11.20 6.19 2.38
C PRO A 40 10.05 5.58 1.56
N GLU A 41 10.03 4.25 1.45
CA GLU A 41 9.02 3.48 0.70
C GLU A 41 7.61 3.63 1.28
N TYR A 42 7.50 3.79 2.61
CA TYR A 42 6.22 4.05 3.28
C TYR A 42 6.01 5.51 3.61
N GLN A 43 7.07 6.29 3.81
CA GLN A 43 6.97 7.69 4.22
C GLN A 43 6.64 8.62 3.05
N ASN A 44 7.23 8.37 1.86
CA ASN A 44 7.02 9.21 0.70
C ASN A 44 5.81 8.71 -0.12
N PRO A 45 4.78 9.53 -0.34
CA PRO A 45 3.57 9.11 -1.03
C PRO A 45 3.83 8.63 -2.46
N THR A 46 4.77 9.26 -3.18
CA THR A 46 5.12 8.86 -4.55
C THR A 46 5.76 7.48 -4.58
N LEU A 47 6.72 7.21 -3.70
CA LEU A 47 7.38 5.90 -3.60
C LEU A 47 6.41 4.81 -3.12
N PHE A 48 5.51 5.16 -2.19
CA PHE A 48 4.48 4.28 -1.69
C PHE A 48 3.53 3.83 -2.82
N PHE A 49 3.00 4.78 -3.59
CA PHE A 49 2.05 4.46 -4.67
C PHE A 49 2.73 3.78 -5.87
N GLN A 50 4.01 4.05 -6.15
CA GLN A 50 4.77 3.31 -7.16
C GLN A 50 4.84 1.80 -6.88
N ARG A 51 4.82 1.40 -5.60
CA ARG A 51 4.87 0.00 -5.17
C ARG A 51 3.51 -0.56 -4.76
N THR A 52 2.45 0.25 -4.80
CA THR A 52 1.12 -0.15 -4.37
C THR A 52 0.25 -0.49 -5.57
N PHE A 53 -0.21 -1.74 -5.62
CA PHE A 53 -1.24 -2.13 -6.57
C PHE A 53 -2.63 -1.71 -6.05
N ILE A 54 -3.27 -0.77 -6.74
CA ILE A 54 -4.61 -0.31 -6.40
C ILE A 54 -5.62 -1.35 -6.88
N THR A 55 -6.05 -2.22 -5.96
CA THR A 55 -7.14 -3.16 -6.22
C THR A 55 -8.46 -2.40 -6.41
N GLU A 56 -9.45 -3.07 -7.02
CA GLU A 56 -10.79 -2.48 -7.16
C GLU A 56 -11.38 -2.08 -5.80
N GLY A 57 -11.26 -2.93 -4.78
CA GLY A 57 -11.75 -2.62 -3.43
C GLY A 57 -11.06 -1.41 -2.82
N MET A 58 -9.74 -1.27 -3.00
CA MET A 58 -9.01 -0.08 -2.54
C MET A 58 -9.47 1.17 -3.28
N ARG A 59 -9.65 1.10 -4.60
CA ARG A 59 -10.16 2.23 -5.40
C ARG A 59 -11.52 2.72 -4.91
N LEU A 60 -12.47 1.80 -4.68
CA LEU A 60 -13.80 2.14 -4.20
C LEU A 60 -13.76 2.76 -2.80
N LEU A 61 -12.89 2.25 -1.93
CA LEU A 61 -12.68 2.81 -0.60
C LEU A 61 -12.11 4.23 -0.67
N LEU A 62 -11.05 4.45 -1.45
CA LEU A 62 -10.41 5.76 -1.60
C LEU A 62 -11.41 6.78 -2.17
N ASP A 63 -12.24 6.39 -3.15
CA ASP A 63 -13.30 7.25 -3.69
C ASP A 63 -14.33 7.65 -2.62
N SER A 64 -14.79 6.71 -1.80
CA SER A 64 -15.73 6.99 -0.69
C SER A 64 -15.12 7.96 0.33
N VAL A 65 -13.85 7.79 0.68
CA VAL A 65 -13.12 8.68 1.59
C VAL A 65 -12.97 10.09 1.01
N VAL A 66 -12.54 10.22 -0.25
CA VAL A 66 -12.37 11.53 -0.90
C VAL A 66 -13.69 12.28 -0.97
N LYS A 67 -14.77 11.61 -1.40
CA LYS A 67 -16.11 12.21 -1.42
C LYS A 67 -16.52 12.70 -0.04
N ARG A 68 -16.20 11.95 1.01
CA ARG A 68 -16.51 12.30 2.40
C ARG A 68 -15.74 13.53 2.86
N LEU A 69 -14.44 13.57 2.64
CA LEU A 69 -13.60 14.70 2.99
C LEU A 69 -13.95 15.97 2.19
N ALA A 70 -14.39 15.81 0.94
CA ALA A 70 -14.85 16.92 0.09
C ALA A 70 -16.28 17.41 0.39
N GLY A 71 -17.01 16.77 1.32
CA GLY A 71 -18.40 17.12 1.63
C GLY A 71 -19.43 16.66 0.57
N CYS A 72 -19.03 15.78 -0.35
CA CYS A 72 -19.83 15.31 -1.48
C CYS A 72 -20.53 13.97 -1.24
N GLY A 73 -20.78 13.59 0.02
CA GLY A 73 -21.31 12.27 0.39
C GLY A 73 -20.20 11.28 0.75
N GLY A 74 -20.43 9.97 0.64
CA GLY A 74 -19.45 8.93 1.04
C GLY A 74 -19.71 8.39 2.46
N ASP A 75 -19.15 7.21 2.72
CA ASP A 75 -19.46 6.45 3.93
C ASP A 75 -18.77 7.07 5.15
N PRO A 76 -19.51 7.35 6.24
CA PRO A 76 -18.93 7.98 7.43
C PRO A 76 -18.10 6.99 8.27
N VAL A 77 -18.33 5.69 8.11
CA VAL A 77 -17.62 4.61 8.82
C VAL A 77 -17.40 3.49 7.82
N ILE A 78 -16.14 3.09 7.66
CA ILE A 78 -15.75 1.99 6.76
C ILE A 78 -15.08 0.91 7.59
N GLN A 79 -15.62 -0.31 7.55
CA GLN A 79 -15.02 -1.46 8.21
C GLN A 79 -14.15 -2.25 7.21
N LEU A 80 -12.84 -2.28 7.45
CA LEU A 80 -11.91 -3.09 6.67
C LEU A 80 -11.99 -4.56 7.08
N GLN A 81 -12.78 -5.36 6.37
CA GLN A 81 -12.91 -6.79 6.60
C GLN A 81 -11.99 -7.59 5.67
N THR A 82 -10.78 -7.87 6.14
CA THR A 82 -9.86 -8.79 5.45
C THR A 82 -9.16 -9.71 6.46
N ALA A 83 -8.76 -10.90 6.00
CA ALA A 83 -7.97 -11.83 6.80
C ALA A 83 -6.60 -11.23 7.21
N PHE A 84 -5.84 -11.97 8.02
CA PHE A 84 -4.46 -11.59 8.35
C PHE A 84 -3.63 -11.44 7.07
N GLY A 85 -2.81 -10.40 7.00
CA GLY A 85 -2.04 -10.06 5.77
C GLY A 85 -2.87 -9.43 4.65
N GLY A 86 -4.18 -9.24 4.79
CA GLY A 86 -5.06 -8.68 3.75
C GLY A 86 -4.99 -7.15 3.57
N GLY A 87 -3.85 -6.52 3.87
CA GLY A 87 -3.60 -5.13 3.48
C GLY A 87 -4.36 -4.03 4.25
N LYS A 88 -4.89 -4.30 5.45
CA LYS A 88 -5.66 -3.29 6.23
C LYS A 88 -4.84 -2.04 6.53
N THR A 89 -3.68 -2.19 7.18
CA THR A 89 -2.80 -1.06 7.51
C THR A 89 -2.27 -0.39 6.24
N HIS A 90 -1.98 -1.16 5.20
CA HIS A 90 -1.57 -0.63 3.90
C HIS A 90 -2.67 0.24 3.25
N THR A 91 -3.93 -0.17 3.37
CA THR A 91 -5.08 0.61 2.88
C THR A 91 -5.26 1.88 3.68
N MET A 92 -5.05 1.83 5.00
CA MET A 92 -5.05 3.03 5.83
C MET A 92 -3.91 3.99 5.47
N LEU A 93 -2.72 3.48 5.15
CA LEU A 93 -1.61 4.30 4.65
C LEU A 93 -1.92 4.94 3.29
N ALA A 94 -2.61 4.23 2.39
CA ALA A 94 -3.06 4.79 1.13
C ALA A 94 -4.02 5.97 1.34
N VAL A 95 -4.92 5.87 2.33
CA VAL A 95 -5.78 6.99 2.74
C VAL A 95 -4.95 8.13 3.34
N TYR A 96 -4.01 7.82 4.23
CA TYR A 96 -3.16 8.81 4.90
C TYR A 96 -2.38 9.66 3.90
N HIS A 97 -1.82 9.04 2.86
CA HIS A 97 -1.05 9.72 1.81
C HIS A 97 -1.89 10.52 0.81
N LEU A 98 -3.20 10.37 0.85
CA LEU A 98 -4.13 11.03 -0.07
C LEU A 98 -4.71 12.33 0.52
N ALA A 99 -4.79 12.42 1.85
CA ALA A 99 -5.28 13.58 2.60
C ALA A 99 -4.19 14.66 2.78
#